data_AF-A0A821QAB2-F1
#
_entry.id   AF-A0A821QAB2-F1
#
_cell.length_a   1.000
_cell.length_b   1.000
_cell.length_c   1.000
_cell.angle_alpha   90.00
_cell.angle_beta   90.00
_cell.angle_gamma   90.00
#
_symmetry.space_group_name_H-M   'P 1'
#
loop_
_entity.id
_entity.type
_entity.pdbx_description
1 polymer ?
#
loop_
_entity_poly.entity_id
_entity_poly.type
_entity_poly.pdbx_seq_one_letter_code
_entity_poly.pdbx_strand_id
1 'polypeptide(L)'
;MSELTFDVVSSAGQTYELIPGGFHISITAANFEDYCMRYRQYRVNEFHRQIDFIRQGLYSVVPSAYLSLFTASELEEAVCGKGYIDIEMLKRHTNYSSDSETSPYIERFWTVLSKMFSEDQKKLFLIFVWGRSTLPNRDEEFSTSFTITRLDLSGNVDEALPSKCLFEI
;
A
#
# COMPACT_ATOMS: atom_id res chain seq x y z
N MET A 1 42.03 0.69 -2.45
CA MET A 1 40.84 0.62 -3.32
C MET A 1 40.75 -0.83 -3.76
N SER A 2 39.78 -1.60 -3.29
CA SER A 2 39.60 -2.98 -3.75
C SER A 2 39.29 -2.97 -5.23
N GLU A 3 40.02 -3.73 -6.04
CA GLU A 3 39.66 -3.93 -7.45
C GLU A 3 38.28 -4.57 -7.51
N LEU A 4 37.38 -4.01 -8.32
CA LEU A 4 36.06 -4.60 -8.53
C LEU A 4 36.21 -5.76 -9.51
N THR A 5 35.67 -6.91 -9.15
CA THR A 5 35.66 -8.14 -9.95
C THR A 5 34.22 -8.55 -10.27
N PHE A 6 34.03 -9.55 -11.13
CA PHE A 6 32.69 -10.03 -11.51
C PHE A 6 32.07 -10.94 -10.44
N ASP A 7 31.93 -10.41 -9.24
CA ASP A 7 31.32 -11.07 -8.10
C ASP A 7 30.34 -10.15 -7.37
N VAL A 8 29.54 -10.75 -6.50
CA VAL A 8 28.53 -10.07 -5.70
C VAL A 8 28.41 -10.72 -4.34
N VAL A 9 28.28 -9.88 -3.30
CA VAL A 9 27.95 -10.34 -1.95
C VAL A 9 26.42 -10.43 -1.84
N SER A 10 25.92 -11.63 -1.56
CA SER A 10 24.52 -11.88 -1.24
C SER A 10 24.11 -11.19 0.07
N SER A 11 22.81 -11.07 0.27
CA SER A 11 22.17 -10.55 1.49
C SER A 11 22.46 -11.42 2.71
N ALA A 12 22.91 -12.67 2.52
CA ALA A 12 23.39 -13.56 3.56
C ALA A 12 24.90 -13.40 3.86
N GLY A 13 25.59 -12.45 3.21
CA GLY A 13 27.02 -12.20 3.38
C GLY A 13 27.94 -13.17 2.63
N GLN A 14 27.39 -14.03 1.77
CA GLN A 14 28.17 -14.98 0.96
C GLN A 14 28.46 -14.39 -0.42
N THR A 15 29.68 -14.58 -0.92
CA THR A 15 30.10 -14.08 -2.24
C THR A 15 29.82 -15.09 -3.35
N TYR A 16 29.29 -14.62 -4.47
CA TYR A 16 28.96 -15.40 -5.66
C TYR A 16 29.59 -14.80 -6.91
N GLU A 17 30.02 -15.65 -7.84
CA GLU A 17 30.47 -15.20 -9.15
C GLU A 17 29.27 -14.86 -10.05
N LEU A 18 29.33 -13.73 -10.75
CA LEU A 18 28.33 -13.31 -11.73
C LEU A 18 28.49 -14.00 -13.09
N ILE A 19 29.71 -14.42 -13.39
CA ILE A 19 30.11 -15.21 -14.57
C ILE A 19 31.12 -16.27 -14.14
N PRO A 20 31.26 -17.40 -14.87
CA PRO A 20 32.24 -18.43 -14.52
C PRO A 20 33.67 -17.86 -14.43
N GLY A 21 34.32 -18.01 -13.28
CA GLY A 21 35.66 -17.44 -13.04
C GLY A 21 35.67 -15.92 -12.81
N GLY A 22 34.52 -15.33 -12.50
CA GLY A 22 34.35 -13.89 -12.33
C GLY A 22 35.22 -13.27 -11.23
N PHE A 23 35.65 -14.06 -10.24
CA PHE A 23 36.61 -13.59 -9.22
C PHE A 23 37.96 -13.15 -9.79
N HIS A 24 38.32 -13.63 -10.98
CA HIS A 24 39.60 -13.31 -11.62
C HIS A 24 39.47 -12.27 -12.75
N ILE A 25 38.25 -11.78 -13.00
CA ILE A 25 37.98 -10.84 -14.08
C ILE A 25 37.76 -9.46 -13.46
N SER A 26 38.73 -8.57 -13.63
CA SER A 26 38.62 -7.19 -13.18
C SER A 26 37.65 -6.39 -14.07
N ILE A 27 36.88 -5.51 -13.44
CA ILE A 27 35.98 -4.61 -14.14
C ILE A 27 36.78 -3.49 -14.82
N THR A 28 36.48 -3.26 -16.09
CA THR A 28 37.04 -2.23 -16.96
C THR A 28 35.91 -1.40 -17.56
N ALA A 29 36.20 -0.22 -18.11
CA ALA A 29 35.18 0.61 -18.76
C ALA A 29 34.45 -0.11 -19.91
N ALA A 30 35.10 -1.08 -20.57
CA ALA A 30 34.52 -1.84 -21.67
C ALA A 30 33.56 -2.96 -21.21
N ASN A 31 33.78 -3.54 -20.01
CA ASN A 31 32.97 -4.65 -19.50
C ASN A 31 32.00 -4.23 -18.37
N PHE A 32 32.04 -2.95 -17.97
CA PHE A 32 31.22 -2.39 -16.89
C PHE A 32 29.70 -2.56 -17.14
N GLU A 33 29.26 -2.41 -18.39
CA GLU A 33 27.85 -2.58 -18.76
C GLU A 33 27.38 -4.03 -18.56
N ASP A 34 28.19 -5.02 -18.99
CA ASP A 34 27.89 -6.44 -18.77
C ASP A 34 27.87 -6.76 -17.28
N TYR A 35 28.83 -6.25 -16.49
CA TYR A 35 28.79 -6.37 -15.04
C TYR A 35 27.48 -5.82 -14.45
N CYS A 36 27.06 -4.61 -14.84
CA CYS A 36 25.83 -4.00 -14.33
C CYS A 36 24.58 -4.85 -14.66
N MET A 37 24.51 -5.36 -15.89
CA MET A 37 23.44 -6.24 -16.32
C MET A 37 23.41 -7.55 -15.51
N ARG A 38 24.56 -8.22 -15.37
CA ARG A 38 24.71 -9.47 -14.60
C ARG A 38 24.39 -9.27 -13.13
N TYR A 39 24.89 -8.18 -12.54
CA TYR A 39 24.62 -7.80 -11.17
C TYR A 39 23.13 -7.60 -10.94
N ARG A 40 22.45 -6.84 -11.81
CA ARG A 40 20.99 -6.66 -11.74
C ARG A 40 20.26 -8.00 -11.84
N GLN A 41 20.65 -8.86 -12.79
CA GLN A 41 20.04 -10.17 -12.96
C GLN A 41 20.20 -11.04 -11.70
N TYR A 42 21.38 -11.03 -11.06
CA TYR A 42 21.59 -11.71 -9.79
C TYR A 42 20.66 -11.15 -8.70
N ARG A 43 20.62 -9.82 -8.50
CA ARG A 43 19.81 -9.18 -7.46
C ARG A 43 18.32 -9.48 -7.58
N VAL A 44 17.79 -9.56 -8.80
CA VAL A 44 16.37 -9.92 -9.05
C VAL A 44 16.10 -11.39 -8.70
N ASN A 45 17.08 -12.28 -8.91
CA ASN A 45 16.91 -13.73 -8.73
C ASN A 45 17.46 -14.26 -7.39
N GLU A 46 18.02 -13.39 -6.55
CA GLU A 46 18.67 -13.76 -5.28
C GLU A 46 17.75 -14.58 -4.36
N PHE A 47 16.44 -14.27 -4.38
CA PHE A 47 15.43 -14.94 -3.55
C PHE A 47 14.52 -15.89 -4.34
N HIS A 48 14.95 -16.34 -5.54
CA HIS A 48 14.10 -17.15 -6.43
C HIS A 48 13.51 -18.38 -5.74
N ARG A 49 14.28 -19.07 -4.89
CA ARG A 49 13.82 -20.25 -4.15
C ARG A 49 12.68 -19.92 -3.18
N GLN A 50 12.80 -18.82 -2.45
CA GLN A 50 11.80 -18.35 -1.49
C GLN A 50 10.54 -17.90 -2.23
N ILE A 51 10.71 -17.16 -3.33
CA ILE A 51 9.62 -16.73 -4.21
C ILE A 51 8.88 -17.93 -4.83
N ASP A 52 9.59 -19.00 -5.19
CA ASP A 52 8.96 -20.23 -5.71
C ASP A 52 8.04 -20.89 -4.69
N PHE A 53 8.44 -20.95 -3.40
CA PHE A 53 7.57 -21.48 -2.36
C PHE A 53 6.34 -20.60 -2.12
N ILE A 54 6.51 -19.27 -2.13
CA ILE A 54 5.38 -18.34 -2.05
C ILE A 54 4.44 -18.54 -3.24
N ARG A 55 4.99 -18.69 -4.45
CA ARG A 55 4.23 -18.94 -5.68
C ARG A 55 3.45 -20.26 -5.61
N GLN A 56 4.06 -21.33 -5.11
CA GLN A 56 3.38 -22.61 -4.90
C GLN A 56 2.24 -22.50 -3.88
N GLY A 57 2.47 -21.80 -2.76
CA GLY A 57 1.45 -21.53 -1.76
C GLY A 57 0.28 -20.74 -2.36
N LEU A 58 0.58 -19.68 -3.11
CA LEU A 58 -0.44 -18.88 -3.79
C LEU A 58 -1.24 -19.71 -4.81
N TYR A 59 -0.57 -20.53 -5.62
CA TYR A 59 -1.22 -21.40 -6.61
C TYR A 59 -2.08 -22.51 -6.00
N SER A 60 -1.82 -22.89 -4.75
CA SER A 60 -2.66 -23.85 -4.03
C SER A 60 -4.02 -23.28 -3.63
N VAL A 61 -4.12 -21.95 -3.50
CA VAL A 61 -5.35 -21.24 -3.14
C VAL A 61 -6.05 -20.69 -4.37
N VAL A 62 -5.30 -20.08 -5.29
CA VAL A 62 -5.81 -19.45 -6.51
C VAL A 62 -5.13 -20.08 -7.73
N PRO A 63 -5.87 -20.71 -8.65
CA PRO A 63 -5.28 -21.32 -9.85
C PRO A 63 -4.46 -20.31 -10.67
N SER A 64 -3.30 -20.75 -11.16
CA SER A 64 -2.34 -19.89 -11.89
C SER A 64 -2.94 -19.22 -13.12
N ALA A 65 -3.90 -19.87 -13.79
CA ALA A 65 -4.60 -19.33 -14.96
C ALA A 65 -5.35 -18.01 -14.66
N TYR A 66 -5.88 -17.84 -13.45
CA TYR A 66 -6.53 -16.57 -13.07
C TYR A 66 -5.51 -15.49 -12.78
N LEU A 67 -4.41 -15.83 -12.11
CA LEU A 67 -3.34 -14.88 -11.81
C LEU A 67 -2.65 -14.36 -13.08
N SER A 68 -2.57 -15.17 -14.13
CA SER A 68 -2.03 -14.72 -15.43
C SER A 68 -2.90 -13.69 -16.17
N LEU A 69 -4.13 -13.45 -15.72
CA LEU A 69 -5.00 -12.43 -16.30
C LEU A 69 -4.71 -11.03 -15.72
N PHE A 70 -4.04 -10.95 -14.57
CA PHE A 70 -3.74 -9.69 -13.90
C PHE A 70 -2.34 -9.18 -14.28
N THR A 71 -2.23 -7.87 -14.43
CA THR A 71 -0.93 -7.18 -14.34
C THR A 71 -0.47 -7.12 -12.88
N ALA A 72 0.83 -6.83 -12.66
CA ALA A 72 1.38 -6.70 -11.31
C ALA A 72 0.64 -5.65 -10.47
N SER A 73 0.28 -4.50 -11.08
CA SER A 73 -0.44 -3.42 -10.41
C SER A 73 -1.89 -3.78 -10.08
N GLU A 74 -2.59 -4.51 -10.96
CA GLU A 74 -3.96 -4.93 -10.68
C GLU A 74 -4.01 -6.01 -9.59
N LEU A 75 -3.02 -6.92 -9.56
CA LEU A 75 -2.91 -7.91 -8.49
C LEU A 75 -2.61 -7.22 -7.15
N GLU A 76 -1.75 -6.21 -7.14
CA GLU A 76 -1.49 -5.38 -5.96
C GLU A 76 -2.77 -4.68 -5.49
N GLU A 77 -3.52 -4.03 -6.38
CA GLU A 77 -4.79 -3.37 -6.03
C GLU A 77 -5.85 -4.36 -5.53
N ALA A 78 -5.89 -5.57 -6.10
CA ALA A 78 -6.81 -6.61 -5.65
C ALA A 78 -6.50 -7.13 -4.23
N VAL A 79 -5.22 -7.22 -3.86
CA VAL A 79 -4.77 -7.77 -2.57
C VAL A 79 -4.65 -6.69 -1.49
N CYS A 80 -4.03 -5.56 -1.83
CA CYS A 80 -3.72 -4.47 -0.92
C CYS A 80 -4.81 -3.38 -0.92
N GLY A 81 -5.69 -3.35 -1.91
CA GLY A 81 -6.63 -2.26 -2.14
C GLY A 81 -6.00 -1.09 -2.90
N LYS A 82 -6.82 -0.07 -3.18
CA LYS A 82 -6.37 1.15 -3.87
C LYS A 82 -5.33 1.92 -3.06
N GLY A 83 -4.32 2.45 -3.75
CA GLY A 83 -3.25 3.24 -3.14
C GLY A 83 -3.68 4.60 -2.58
N TYR A 84 -4.87 5.08 -2.96
CA TYR A 84 -5.50 6.33 -2.53
C TYR A 84 -6.88 6.04 -1.93
N ILE A 85 -7.40 6.95 -1.09
CA ILE A 85 -8.79 6.80 -0.59
C ILE A 85 -9.75 7.64 -1.45
N ASP A 86 -10.76 6.96 -2.00
CA ASP A 86 -11.86 7.57 -2.72
C ASP A 86 -12.84 8.21 -1.72
N ILE A 87 -12.74 9.54 -1.60
CA ILE A 87 -13.59 10.34 -0.71
C ILE A 87 -15.05 10.34 -1.17
N GLU A 88 -15.31 10.25 -2.48
CA GLU A 88 -16.69 10.22 -3.00
C GLU A 88 -17.35 8.89 -2.69
N MET A 89 -16.60 7.78 -2.75
CA MET A 89 -17.06 6.49 -2.25
C MET A 89 -17.34 6.53 -0.74
N LEU A 90 -16.42 7.10 0.04
CA LEU A 90 -16.59 7.23 1.48
C LEU A 90 -17.85 8.05 1.83
N LYS A 91 -18.10 9.17 1.15
CA LYS A 91 -19.32 9.99 1.30
C LYS A 91 -20.60 9.21 1.06
N ARG A 92 -20.67 8.41 -0.02
CA ARG A 92 -21.86 7.61 -0.36
C ARG A 92 -22.21 6.59 0.73
N HIS A 93 -21.22 6.11 1.47
CA HIS A 93 -21.38 5.16 2.58
C HIS A 93 -21.34 5.85 3.95
N THR A 94 -21.57 7.16 4.01
CA THR A 94 -21.66 7.91 5.26
C THR A 94 -23.11 8.26 5.58
N ASN A 95 -23.55 7.89 6.78
CA ASN A 95 -24.84 8.27 7.37
C ASN A 95 -24.66 9.49 8.29
N TYR A 96 -25.70 10.30 8.39
CA TYR A 96 -25.73 11.49 9.23
C TYR A 96 -26.85 11.32 10.26
N SER A 97 -26.52 11.21 11.55
CA SER A 97 -27.50 10.79 12.57
C SER A 97 -28.48 11.90 12.98
N SER A 98 -28.05 13.17 12.92
CA SER A 98 -28.80 14.31 13.49
C SER A 98 -29.00 15.46 12.52
N ASP A 99 -28.37 15.42 11.35
CA ASP A 99 -28.26 16.57 10.46
C ASP A 99 -28.36 16.16 8.98
N SER A 100 -28.80 17.11 8.16
CA SER A 100 -28.83 16.98 6.70
C SER A 100 -27.42 17.09 6.12
N GLU A 101 -27.11 16.29 5.09
CA GLU A 101 -25.85 16.34 4.31
C GLU A 101 -25.48 17.76 3.86
N THR A 102 -26.47 18.64 3.69
CA THR A 102 -26.32 20.05 3.31
C THR A 102 -25.88 20.99 4.45
N SER A 103 -25.54 20.45 5.63
CA SER A 103 -25.12 21.28 6.75
C SER A 103 -23.72 21.86 6.48
N PRO A 104 -23.48 23.17 6.75
CA PRO A 104 -22.23 23.83 6.42
C PRO A 104 -21.00 23.21 7.10
N TYR A 105 -21.16 22.55 8.25
CA TYR A 105 -20.05 21.88 8.92
C TYR A 105 -19.70 20.53 8.26
N ILE A 106 -20.67 19.82 7.69
CA ILE A 106 -20.46 18.56 6.94
C ILE A 106 -19.74 18.88 5.63
N GLU A 107 -20.17 19.92 4.91
CA GLU A 107 -19.48 20.38 3.70
C GLU A 107 -18.03 20.78 3.98
N ARG A 108 -17.78 21.47 5.10
CA ARG A 108 -16.42 21.82 5.54
C ARG A 108 -15.59 20.59 5.88
N PHE A 109 -16.16 19.64 6.61
CA PHE A 109 -15.51 18.38 6.96
C PHE A 109 -14.99 17.66 5.70
N TRP A 110 -15.87 17.46 4.71
CA TRP A 110 -15.47 16.83 3.46
C TRP A 110 -14.50 17.66 2.63
N THR A 111 -14.63 18.99 2.66
CA THR A 111 -13.70 19.89 1.96
C THR A 111 -12.29 19.78 2.53
N VAL A 112 -12.16 19.75 3.86
CA VAL A 112 -10.88 19.59 4.55
C VAL A 112 -10.29 18.20 4.26
N LEU A 113 -11.09 17.14 4.40
CA LEU A 113 -10.63 15.78 4.15
C LEU A 113 -10.22 15.55 2.69
N SER A 114 -10.92 16.17 1.73
CA SER A 114 -10.61 16.05 0.30
C SER A 114 -9.40 16.88 -0.12
N LYS A 115 -9.32 18.15 0.31
CA LYS A 115 -8.37 19.14 -0.24
C LYS A 115 -7.16 19.41 0.65
N MET A 116 -7.28 19.27 1.97
CA MET A 116 -6.20 19.64 2.90
C MET A 116 -5.38 18.43 3.37
N PHE A 117 -5.96 17.23 3.35
CA PHE A 117 -5.28 16.03 3.84
C PHE A 117 -4.45 15.37 2.73
N SER A 118 -3.23 14.95 3.06
CA SER A 118 -2.45 14.05 2.21
C SER A 118 -3.06 12.64 2.20
N GLU A 119 -2.67 11.79 1.23
CA GLU A 119 -3.14 10.39 1.20
C GLU A 119 -2.80 9.61 2.47
N ASP A 120 -1.63 9.85 3.06
CA ASP A 120 -1.25 9.23 4.34
C ASP A 120 -2.13 9.71 5.49
N GLN A 121 -2.48 11.00 5.52
CA GLN A 121 -3.41 11.55 6.52
C GLN A 121 -4.83 11.01 6.33
N LYS A 122 -5.29 10.81 5.10
CA LYS A 122 -6.57 10.16 4.80
C LYS A 122 -6.58 8.70 5.28
N LYS A 123 -5.48 7.97 5.10
CA LYS A 123 -5.31 6.60 5.64
C LYS A 123 -5.35 6.60 7.17
N LEU A 124 -4.65 7.54 7.82
CA LEU A 124 -4.68 7.68 9.29
C LEU A 124 -6.09 8.02 9.79
N PHE A 125 -6.81 8.89 9.10
CA PHE A 125 -8.21 9.17 9.38
C PHE A 125 -9.08 7.90 9.26
N LEU A 126 -8.89 7.11 8.20
CA LEU A 126 -9.62 5.85 8.01
C LEU A 126 -9.33 4.84 9.13
N ILE A 127 -8.07 4.76 9.59
CA ILE A 127 -7.69 3.93 10.75
C ILE A 127 -8.37 4.46 12.01
N PHE A 128 -8.40 5.79 12.18
CA PHE A 128 -9.07 6.42 13.31
C PHE A 128 -10.56 6.06 13.33
N VAL A 129 -11.28 6.15 12.22
CA VAL A 129 -12.73 5.90 12.16
C VAL A 129 -13.08 4.40 12.11
N TRP A 130 -12.43 3.63 11.26
CA TRP A 130 -12.80 2.25 10.93
C TRP A 130 -11.78 1.20 11.36
N GLY A 131 -10.62 1.61 11.88
CA GLY A 131 -9.55 0.67 12.25
C GLY A 131 -8.91 -0.03 11.04
N ARG A 132 -9.17 0.46 9.81
CA ARG A 132 -8.60 -0.06 8.56
C ARG A 132 -7.86 1.05 7.82
N SER A 133 -6.79 0.69 7.13
CA SER A 133 -5.97 1.61 6.34
C SER A 133 -6.45 1.78 4.90
N THR A 134 -7.40 0.96 4.44
CA THR A 134 -7.90 0.95 3.06
C THR A 134 -9.41 0.86 2.98
N LEU A 135 -9.97 1.45 1.92
CA LEU A 135 -11.38 1.28 1.57
C LEU A 135 -11.59 -0.06 0.86
N PRO A 136 -12.78 -0.66 0.98
CA PRO A 136 -13.19 -1.74 0.09
C PRO A 136 -13.07 -1.33 -1.39
N ASN A 137 -12.80 -2.29 -2.26
CA ASN A 137 -12.56 -2.00 -3.67
C ASN A 137 -13.86 -1.67 -4.42
N ARG A 138 -15.00 -2.14 -3.90
CA ARG A 138 -16.33 -1.99 -4.50
C ARG A 138 -17.34 -1.49 -3.47
N ASP A 139 -18.33 -0.73 -3.94
CA ASP A 139 -19.42 -0.21 -3.08
C ASP A 139 -20.21 -1.33 -2.38
N GLU A 140 -20.32 -2.51 -3.00
CA GLU A 140 -21.04 -3.69 -2.47
C GLU A 140 -20.35 -4.33 -1.25
N GLU A 141 -19.06 -4.06 -1.04
CA GLU A 141 -18.24 -4.67 0.01
C GLU A 141 -18.31 -3.88 1.34
N PHE A 142 -19.02 -2.76 1.37
CA PHE A 142 -19.22 -1.98 2.59
C PHE A 142 -20.23 -2.68 3.51
N SER A 143 -19.71 -3.34 4.56
CA SER A 143 -20.53 -4.03 5.57
C SER A 143 -21.14 -3.07 6.60
N THR A 144 -20.54 -1.91 6.78
CA THR A 144 -20.90 -0.92 7.80
C THR A 144 -20.70 0.48 7.25
N SER A 145 -21.73 1.31 7.35
CA SER A 145 -21.64 2.74 7.04
C SER A 145 -20.81 3.49 8.08
N PHE A 146 -20.13 4.54 7.67
CA PHE A 146 -19.58 5.53 8.59
C PHE A 146 -20.72 6.41 9.08
N THR A 147 -20.80 6.74 10.38
CA THR A 147 -21.81 7.68 10.86
C THR A 147 -21.14 8.93 11.40
N ILE A 148 -21.61 10.10 10.97
CA ILE A 148 -21.25 11.38 11.58
C ILE A 148 -22.42 11.82 12.46
N THR A 149 -22.13 12.02 13.74
CA THR A 149 -23.11 12.38 14.76
C THR A 149 -22.69 13.67 15.43
N ARG A 150 -23.63 14.61 15.55
CA ARG A 150 -23.39 15.81 16.35
C ARG A 150 -23.39 15.45 17.83
N LEU A 151 -22.30 15.78 18.51
CA LEU A 151 -22.22 15.64 19.96
C LEU A 151 -22.82 16.88 20.63
N ASP A 152 -24.01 16.72 21.22
CA ASP A 152 -24.66 17.79 22.00
C ASP A 152 -24.10 17.82 23.43
N LEU A 153 -22.95 18.47 23.58
CA LEU A 153 -22.34 18.72 24.89
C LEU A 153 -22.95 19.96 25.55
N SER A 154 -23.27 19.87 26.85
CA SER A 154 -23.56 21.04 27.68
C SER A 154 -22.24 21.72 28.09
N GLY A 155 -21.68 22.59 27.24
CA GLY A 155 -20.40 23.27 27.47
C GLY A 155 -19.88 24.05 26.24
N ASN A 156 -18.64 24.58 26.30
CA ASN A 156 -18.01 25.27 25.18
C ASN A 156 -17.59 24.25 24.10
N VAL A 157 -18.44 24.09 23.09
CA VAL A 157 -18.35 23.01 22.09
C VAL A 157 -17.09 23.10 21.22
N ASP A 158 -16.50 24.29 21.10
CA ASP A 158 -15.33 24.57 20.25
C ASP A 158 -13.99 24.08 20.86
N GLU A 159 -13.96 23.69 22.14
CA GLU A 159 -12.77 23.14 22.81
C GLU A 159 -12.70 21.60 22.77
N ALA A 160 -13.76 20.94 22.31
CA ALA A 160 -13.83 19.49 22.23
C ALA A 160 -13.18 18.97 20.93
N LEU A 161 -12.28 17.98 21.06
CA LEU A 161 -11.77 17.24 19.90
C LEU A 161 -12.79 16.19 19.44
N PRO A 162 -12.80 15.83 18.14
CA PRO A 162 -13.61 14.72 17.66
C PRO A 162 -13.27 13.43 18.42
N SER A 163 -14.28 12.81 19.03
CA SER A 163 -14.11 11.59 19.83
C SER A 163 -14.74 10.40 19.12
N LYS A 164 -13.98 9.33 18.93
CA LYS A 164 -14.48 8.10 18.32
C LYS A 164 -15.28 7.25 19.32
N CYS A 165 -16.50 6.88 18.97
CA CYS A 165 -17.22 5.74 19.55
C CYS A 165 -17.65 4.81 18.40
N LEU A 166 -17.09 3.59 18.32
CA LEU A 166 -17.55 2.50 17.42
C LEU A 166 -18.11 2.92 16.04
N PHE A 167 -17.24 3.23 15.08
CA PHE A 167 -17.62 3.63 13.70
C PHE A 167 -18.38 4.97 13.58
N GLU A 168 -18.49 5.72 14.69
CA GLU A 168 -19.09 7.06 14.74
C GLU A 168 -18.02 8.11 15.11
N ILE A 169 -18.13 9.29 14.48
CA ILE A 169 -17.43 10.53 14.83
C ILE A 169 -18.45 11.59 15.23
#